data_AF-A0A158PFR9-F1
#
_entry.id   AF-A0A158PFR9-F1
#
_cell.length_a   1.000
_cell.length_b   1.000
_cell.length_c   1.000
_cell.angle_alpha   90.00
_cell.angle_beta   90.00
_cell.angle_gamma   90.00
#
_symmetry.space_group_name_H-M   'P 1'
#
loop_
_entity.id
_entity.type
_entity.pdbx_description
1 polymer ?
#
loop_
_entity_poly.entity_id
_entity_poly.type
_entity_poly.pdbx_seq_one_letter_code
_entity_poly.pdbx_strand_id
1 'polypeptide(L)'
;MVLKWEQHAGVYCAIVDGSLSEVGDKFTDEELRPFLPLLASYLSHPSPSTSRNFLSKICSLAMKSGLMPYLTLDYQYIGNNLVCQKKSDGFEGFADLDPTQRLTALCRALQKEEFANPDEWLLPCLCEENMEELGWMLSFVLLNMPNIISIEDLVMKLLSLKDGSELLTQLVALNPPLSHSILDRMAEMRKECMFATRVVCERLDDEAVCCFLRTHLLDRKGQISTLIGKSATKHTAAVVLNRLLNIISVAVSKQSTEPLTDVLLSIIYLYHRCGMKLPPSDLTLITSFICRRNIAHEGHLTTALAALIATPTLTFSTSVPVALSYQVESHISAWLEWIRTKTENGFCAAFARDLLNVGLGVVAGRSDIICAYFAEILKLPKVVINQRQMEQWKTLFTNSCLSEADLTTRCTSLPITLSLSSSSGNRLPIHVMAELMTANAFTKYNVDISSVFSGDLLDDEKLAARVLVLLYLLCYKRKVDAAKEQGVYQSDVYMRLPIRYLLSVMEVRYNDFVKARCHLIHLVTELFPHMLPTIDSITIAKSRRAGIRLKDDVMH
;
A
#
# COMPACT_ATOMS: atom_id res chain seq x y z
N MET A 1 3.42 -26.87 -26.42
CA MET A 1 1.97 -26.74 -26.19
C MET A 1 1.77 -25.59 -25.21
N VAL A 2 1.14 -24.48 -25.62
CA VAL A 2 0.97 -23.30 -24.77
C VAL A 2 -0.18 -23.56 -23.79
N LEU A 3 0.11 -23.56 -22.48
CA LEU A 3 -0.89 -23.78 -21.43
C LEU A 3 -1.94 -22.66 -21.42
N LYS A 4 -3.23 -22.99 -21.55
CA LYS A 4 -4.36 -22.04 -21.49
C LYS A 4 -4.85 -21.88 -20.06
N TRP A 5 -4.17 -21.04 -19.31
CA TRP A 5 -4.34 -20.89 -17.87
C TRP A 5 -5.73 -20.48 -17.36
N GLU A 6 -6.58 -19.85 -18.18
CA GLU A 6 -7.99 -19.63 -17.84
C GLU A 6 -8.72 -20.93 -17.45
N GLN A 7 -8.29 -22.06 -18.01
CA GLN A 7 -8.83 -23.39 -17.72
C GLN A 7 -8.14 -24.04 -16.50
N HIS A 8 -6.90 -23.66 -16.19
CA HIS A 8 -6.06 -24.33 -15.17
C HIS A 8 -5.99 -23.60 -13.82
N ALA A 9 -6.41 -22.32 -13.77
CA ALA A 9 -6.32 -21.49 -12.56
C ALA A 9 -7.06 -22.11 -11.36
N GLY A 10 -8.23 -22.73 -11.60
CA GLY A 10 -8.98 -23.41 -10.55
C GLY A 10 -8.22 -24.56 -9.89
N VAL A 11 -7.48 -25.34 -10.69
CA VAL A 11 -6.63 -26.44 -10.19
C VAL A 11 -5.45 -25.90 -9.40
N TYR A 12 -4.81 -24.83 -9.89
CA TYR A 12 -3.69 -24.18 -9.18
C TYR A 12 -4.11 -23.66 -7.81
N CYS A 13 -5.24 -22.93 -7.72
CA CYS A 13 -5.76 -22.43 -6.45
C CYS A 13 -6.04 -23.59 -5.48
N ALA A 14 -6.69 -24.66 -5.95
CA ALA A 14 -7.01 -25.82 -5.13
C ALA A 14 -5.76 -26.54 -4.59
N ILE A 15 -4.66 -26.52 -5.34
CA ILE A 15 -3.36 -27.04 -4.88
C ILE A 15 -2.76 -26.13 -3.81
N VAL A 16 -2.76 -24.81 -4.03
CA VAL A 16 -2.12 -23.83 -3.12
C VAL A 16 -2.85 -23.74 -1.79
N ASP A 17 -4.19 -23.75 -1.80
CA ASP A 17 -5.02 -23.66 -0.60
C ASP A 17 -5.24 -25.03 0.09
N GLY A 18 -4.76 -26.11 -0.51
CA GLY A 18 -4.89 -27.48 0.00
C GLY A 18 -6.27 -28.10 -0.16
N SER A 19 -7.22 -27.44 -0.85
CA SER A 19 -8.59 -27.92 -1.05
C SER A 19 -8.71 -28.98 -2.15
N LEU A 20 -7.62 -29.30 -2.86
CA LEU A 20 -7.61 -30.22 -3.99
C LEU A 20 -8.23 -31.59 -3.70
N SER A 21 -8.08 -32.12 -2.48
CA SER A 21 -8.70 -33.39 -2.08
C SER A 21 -10.23 -33.35 -2.05
N GLU A 22 -10.83 -32.16 -1.89
CA GLU A 22 -12.28 -31.94 -1.78
C GLU A 22 -12.92 -31.59 -3.12
N VAL A 23 -12.24 -30.77 -3.93
CA VAL A 23 -12.78 -30.27 -5.21
C VAL A 23 -12.23 -31.01 -6.44
N GLY A 24 -11.23 -31.88 -6.26
CA GLY A 24 -10.49 -32.54 -7.34
C GLY A 24 -11.34 -33.29 -8.36
N ASP A 25 -12.43 -33.92 -7.92
CA ASP A 25 -13.35 -34.67 -8.79
C ASP A 25 -14.05 -33.79 -9.84
N LYS A 26 -14.12 -32.48 -9.62
CA LYS A 26 -14.82 -31.52 -10.50
C LYS A 26 -13.98 -31.08 -11.70
N PHE A 27 -12.66 -31.21 -11.62
CA PHE A 27 -11.75 -30.80 -12.68
C PHE A 27 -11.70 -31.83 -13.81
N THR A 28 -11.57 -31.38 -15.05
CA THR A 28 -11.46 -32.23 -16.24
C THR A 28 -10.05 -32.81 -16.41
N ASP A 29 -9.92 -33.83 -17.25
CA ASP A 29 -8.62 -34.48 -17.56
C ASP A 29 -7.62 -33.46 -18.14
N GLU A 30 -8.09 -32.59 -19.04
CA GLU A 30 -7.27 -31.53 -19.62
C GLU A 30 -6.81 -30.52 -18.56
N GLU A 31 -7.69 -30.16 -17.61
CA GLU A 31 -7.36 -29.21 -16.55
C GLU A 31 -6.29 -29.74 -15.59
N LEU A 32 -6.32 -31.05 -15.30
CA LEU A 32 -5.39 -31.72 -14.38
C LEU A 32 -4.06 -32.09 -15.04
N ARG A 33 -4.05 -32.33 -16.36
CA ARG A 33 -2.90 -32.86 -17.11
C ARG A 33 -1.59 -32.09 -16.88
N PRO A 34 -1.58 -30.74 -16.87
CA PRO A 34 -0.36 -30.01 -16.55
C PRO A 34 0.20 -30.41 -15.19
N PHE A 35 -0.62 -30.39 -14.13
CA PHE A 35 -0.17 -30.57 -12.75
C PHE A 35 0.16 -32.03 -12.36
N LEU A 36 0.13 -32.98 -13.32
CA LEU A 36 0.35 -34.40 -13.04
C LEU A 36 1.63 -34.72 -12.24
N PRO A 37 2.80 -34.08 -12.46
CA PRO A 37 3.98 -34.33 -11.64
C PRO A 37 3.75 -34.06 -10.15
N LEU A 38 3.01 -33.00 -9.83
CA LEU A 38 2.67 -32.63 -8.46
C LEU A 38 1.56 -33.54 -7.92
N LEU A 39 0.52 -33.78 -8.72
CA LEU A 39 -0.62 -34.65 -8.36
C LEU A 39 -0.18 -36.08 -8.07
N ALA A 40 0.92 -36.54 -8.67
CA ALA A 40 1.44 -37.86 -8.41
C ALA A 40 2.00 -38.05 -6.99
N SER A 41 2.33 -36.98 -6.27
CA SER A 41 2.63 -37.08 -4.84
C SER A 41 1.43 -37.63 -4.04
N TYR A 42 0.20 -37.32 -4.46
CA TYR A 42 -1.02 -37.88 -3.87
C TYR A 42 -1.21 -39.37 -4.15
N LEU A 43 -0.62 -39.91 -5.23
CA LEU A 43 -0.63 -41.36 -5.49
C LEU A 43 0.30 -42.10 -4.53
N SER A 44 1.40 -41.47 -4.14
CA SER A 44 2.42 -42.06 -3.25
C SER A 44 1.99 -41.98 -1.78
N HIS A 45 1.33 -40.88 -1.39
CA HIS A 45 0.83 -40.64 -0.03
C HIS A 45 -0.59 -40.08 -0.05
N PRO A 46 -1.62 -40.91 -0.31
CA PRO A 46 -2.99 -40.42 -0.38
C PRO A 46 -3.49 -39.94 0.99
N SER A 47 -3.95 -38.68 1.07
CA SER A 47 -4.64 -38.17 2.26
C SER A 47 -5.94 -38.97 2.49
N PRO A 48 -6.33 -39.26 3.75
CA PRO A 48 -7.57 -39.97 4.06
C PRO A 48 -8.84 -39.27 3.57
N SER A 49 -8.79 -37.96 3.29
CA SER A 49 -9.90 -37.18 2.72
C SER A 49 -10.02 -37.27 1.20
N THR A 50 -9.06 -37.89 0.51
CA THR A 50 -8.98 -37.87 -0.97
C THR A 50 -9.95 -38.87 -1.59
N SER A 51 -10.78 -38.41 -2.53
CA SER A 51 -11.71 -39.27 -3.28
C SER A 51 -10.99 -40.37 -4.06
N ARG A 52 -11.51 -41.61 -3.98
CA ARG A 52 -11.00 -42.74 -4.79
C ARG A 52 -11.19 -42.52 -6.29
N ASN A 53 -12.23 -41.79 -6.68
CA ASN A 53 -12.49 -41.46 -8.08
C ASN A 53 -11.41 -40.50 -8.59
N PHE A 54 -11.05 -39.49 -7.80
CA PHE A 54 -9.97 -38.57 -8.11
C PHE A 54 -8.61 -39.28 -8.24
N LEU A 55 -8.26 -40.16 -7.30
CA LEU A 55 -7.00 -40.92 -7.36
C LEU A 55 -6.94 -41.85 -8.59
N SER A 56 -8.05 -42.53 -8.91
CA SER A 56 -8.16 -43.36 -10.12
C SER A 56 -7.98 -42.54 -11.40
N LYS A 57 -8.55 -41.33 -11.41
CA LYS A 57 -8.43 -40.38 -12.51
C LYS A 57 -6.99 -39.92 -12.73
N ILE A 58 -6.29 -39.52 -11.67
CA ILE A 58 -4.86 -39.12 -11.72
C ILE A 58 -4.02 -40.30 -12.23
N CYS A 59 -4.25 -41.52 -11.73
CA CYS A 59 -3.50 -42.71 -12.15
C CYS A 59 -3.72 -43.02 -13.64
N SER A 60 -4.97 -42.97 -14.12
CA SER A 60 -5.31 -43.14 -15.54
C SER A 60 -4.64 -42.09 -16.43
N LEU A 61 -4.64 -40.83 -15.99
CA LEU A 61 -3.95 -39.73 -16.67
C LEU A 61 -2.43 -39.95 -16.71
N ALA A 62 -1.80 -40.31 -15.59
CA ALA A 62 -0.36 -40.58 -15.53
C ALA A 62 0.06 -41.75 -16.45
N MET A 63 -0.78 -42.78 -16.59
CA MET A 63 -0.56 -43.89 -17.53
C MET A 63 -0.65 -43.42 -18.99
N LYS A 64 -1.71 -42.68 -19.36
CA LYS A 64 -1.91 -42.17 -20.72
C LYS A 64 -0.83 -41.18 -21.16
N SER A 65 -0.27 -40.44 -20.21
CA SER A 65 0.73 -39.39 -20.46
C SER A 65 2.16 -39.93 -20.53
N GLY A 66 2.38 -41.21 -20.22
CA GLY A 66 3.74 -41.77 -20.12
C GLY A 66 4.54 -41.29 -18.91
N LEU A 67 3.86 -40.72 -17.89
CA LEU A 67 4.50 -40.17 -16.68
C LEU A 67 4.85 -41.25 -15.66
N MET A 68 4.12 -42.37 -15.64
CA MET A 68 4.29 -43.45 -14.65
C MET A 68 5.74 -43.92 -14.44
N PRO A 69 6.58 -44.09 -15.48
CA PRO A 69 7.95 -44.53 -15.29
C PRO A 69 8.77 -43.56 -14.42
N TYR A 70 8.48 -42.25 -14.45
CA TYR A 70 9.15 -41.23 -13.64
C TYR A 70 8.67 -41.21 -12.19
N LEU A 71 7.43 -41.65 -11.93
CA LEU A 71 6.85 -41.71 -10.58
C LEU A 71 7.42 -42.85 -9.74
N THR A 72 7.81 -43.94 -10.40
CA THR A 72 8.34 -45.13 -9.75
C THR A 72 9.85 -45.08 -9.54
N LEU A 73 10.52 -43.99 -9.91
CA LEU A 73 11.97 -43.84 -9.77
C LEU A 73 12.37 -43.63 -8.31
N ASP A 74 13.50 -44.24 -7.94
CA ASP A 74 14.17 -43.95 -6.68
C ASP A 74 15.09 -42.73 -6.84
N TYR A 75 14.55 -41.56 -6.47
CA TYR A 75 15.28 -40.29 -6.52
C TYR A 75 16.48 -40.24 -5.55
N GLN A 76 16.47 -41.02 -4.46
CA GLN A 76 17.63 -41.10 -3.56
C GLN A 76 18.78 -41.86 -4.22
N TYR A 77 18.48 -42.95 -4.93
CA TYR A 77 19.47 -43.69 -5.71
C TYR A 77 20.08 -42.82 -6.82
N ILE A 78 19.27 -42.06 -7.54
CA ILE A 78 19.74 -41.13 -8.58
C ILE A 78 20.65 -40.05 -7.96
N GLY A 79 20.22 -39.42 -6.86
CA GLY A 79 21.02 -38.44 -6.12
C GLY A 79 22.39 -38.97 -5.69
N ASN A 80 22.43 -40.19 -5.14
CA ASN A 80 23.67 -40.82 -4.71
C ASN A 80 24.61 -41.16 -5.88
N ASN A 81 24.07 -41.57 -7.03
CA ASN A 81 24.86 -41.87 -8.23
C ASN A 81 25.49 -40.64 -8.88
N LEU A 82 24.86 -39.46 -8.74
CA LEU A 82 25.41 -38.20 -9.24
C LEU A 82 26.72 -37.82 -8.53
N VAL A 83 26.87 -38.17 -7.25
CA VAL A 83 28.10 -37.90 -6.48
C VAL A 83 29.26 -38.83 -6.89
N CYS A 84 28.96 -40.03 -7.39
CA CYS A 84 29.96 -41.08 -7.62
C CYS A 84 30.56 -41.14 -9.04
N GLN A 85 29.89 -40.61 -10.08
CA GLN A 85 30.39 -40.73 -11.47
C GLN A 85 31.04 -39.43 -11.98
N LYS A 86 32.38 -39.46 -12.17
CA LYS A 86 33.21 -38.32 -12.63
C LYS A 86 33.61 -38.36 -14.12
N LYS A 87 33.19 -39.33 -14.94
CA LYS A 87 33.59 -39.39 -16.36
C LYS A 87 32.39 -39.29 -17.31
N SER A 88 32.56 -38.46 -18.33
CA SER A 88 31.61 -38.21 -19.40
C SER A 88 31.62 -39.37 -20.40
N ASP A 89 30.62 -40.22 -20.33
CA ASP A 89 30.24 -41.02 -21.49
C ASP A 89 29.51 -40.09 -22.48
N GLY A 90 29.88 -40.20 -23.76
CA GLY A 90 29.28 -39.41 -24.83
C GLY A 90 27.78 -39.68 -24.92
N PHE A 91 26.99 -38.61 -25.04
CA PHE A 91 25.54 -38.69 -25.19
C PHE A 91 25.17 -38.89 -26.66
N GLU A 92 25.15 -40.13 -27.14
CA GLU A 92 24.48 -40.46 -28.39
C GLU A 92 23.07 -41.01 -28.09
N GLY A 93 22.03 -40.31 -28.58
CA GLY A 93 20.63 -40.76 -28.60
C GLY A 93 19.84 -40.57 -27.28
N PHE A 94 19.43 -39.34 -26.93
CA PHE A 94 18.59 -39.11 -25.73
C PHE A 94 17.23 -39.83 -25.81
N ALA A 95 16.65 -39.95 -27.01
CA ALA A 95 15.39 -40.64 -27.25
C ALA A 95 15.45 -42.14 -26.91
N ASP A 96 16.63 -42.76 -26.92
CA ASP A 96 16.81 -44.19 -26.65
C ASP A 96 17.13 -44.49 -25.18
N LEU A 97 17.36 -43.45 -24.37
CA LEU A 97 17.67 -43.59 -22.94
C LEU A 97 16.44 -44.00 -22.13
N ASP A 98 16.66 -44.82 -21.10
CA ASP A 98 15.62 -45.12 -20.12
C ASP A 98 15.30 -43.89 -19.22
N PRO A 99 14.13 -43.82 -18.55
CA PRO A 99 13.75 -42.69 -17.70
C PRO A 99 14.77 -42.33 -16.61
N THR A 100 15.48 -43.31 -16.05
CA THR A 100 16.51 -43.10 -15.02
C THR A 100 17.74 -42.44 -15.62
N GLN A 101 18.17 -42.91 -16.80
CA GLN A 101 19.29 -42.37 -17.55
C GLN A 101 18.99 -40.96 -18.04
N ARG A 102 17.77 -40.70 -18.54
CA ARG A 102 17.29 -39.36 -18.91
C ARG A 102 17.36 -38.39 -17.74
N LEU A 103 16.84 -38.78 -16.57
CA LEU A 103 16.83 -37.90 -15.39
C LEU A 103 18.24 -37.66 -14.85
N THR A 104 19.10 -38.69 -14.87
CA THR A 104 20.51 -38.58 -14.47
C THR A 104 21.29 -37.67 -15.41
N ALA A 105 21.06 -37.77 -16.73
CA ALA A 105 21.65 -36.90 -17.75
C ALA A 105 21.24 -35.44 -17.54
N LEU A 106 19.94 -35.20 -17.28
CA LEU A 106 19.41 -33.87 -16.98
C LEU A 106 20.07 -33.28 -15.72
N CYS A 107 20.13 -34.04 -14.62
CA CYS A 107 20.74 -33.56 -13.37
C CYS A 107 22.22 -33.20 -13.55
N ARG A 108 22.98 -33.98 -14.34
CA ARG A 108 24.38 -33.65 -14.67
C ARG A 108 24.48 -32.39 -15.51
N ALA A 109 23.59 -32.22 -16.48
CA ALA A 109 23.54 -31.00 -17.30
C ALA A 109 23.21 -29.75 -16.46
N LEU A 110 22.38 -29.91 -15.42
CA LEU A 110 22.06 -28.85 -14.45
C LEU A 110 23.22 -28.53 -13.51
N GLN A 111 24.08 -29.49 -13.15
CA GLN A 111 25.22 -29.28 -12.25
C GLN A 111 26.49 -28.72 -12.92
N LYS A 112 26.69 -28.89 -14.23
CA LYS A 112 27.90 -28.38 -14.90
C LYS A 112 27.93 -26.85 -14.93
N GLU A 113 29.00 -26.24 -14.40
CA GLU A 113 29.13 -24.79 -14.21
C GLU A 113 29.56 -24.02 -15.47
N GLU A 114 30.21 -24.66 -16.45
CA GLU A 114 30.74 -23.98 -17.62
C GLU A 114 30.51 -24.78 -18.91
N PHE A 115 29.78 -24.20 -19.86
CA PHE A 115 29.92 -24.51 -21.26
C PHE A 115 30.31 -23.22 -22.00
N ALA A 116 31.40 -23.28 -22.76
CA ALA A 116 31.84 -22.18 -23.60
C ALA A 116 30.92 -21.95 -24.82
N ASN A 117 29.98 -22.88 -25.06
CA ASN A 117 29.05 -22.82 -26.19
C ASN A 117 27.65 -23.32 -25.77
N PRO A 118 26.58 -22.49 -25.85
CA PRO A 118 25.21 -22.89 -25.48
C PRO A 118 24.63 -23.99 -26.39
N ASP A 119 25.19 -24.17 -27.60
CA ASP A 119 24.79 -25.21 -28.56
C ASP A 119 25.28 -26.63 -28.18
N GLU A 120 26.20 -26.76 -27.21
CA GLU A 120 26.67 -28.06 -26.68
C GLU A 120 25.87 -28.54 -25.46
N TRP A 121 24.91 -27.73 -25.02
CA TRP A 121 24.08 -28.10 -23.90
C TRP A 121 23.05 -29.16 -24.34
N LEU A 122 22.72 -30.10 -23.47
CA LEU A 122 21.68 -31.11 -23.74
C LEU A 122 20.28 -30.49 -23.84
N LEU A 123 20.04 -29.35 -23.19
CA LEU A 123 18.71 -28.75 -23.10
C LEU A 123 18.13 -28.20 -24.43
N PRO A 124 18.90 -27.56 -25.32
CA PRO A 124 18.44 -27.22 -26.67
C PRO A 124 17.90 -28.43 -27.45
N CYS A 125 18.60 -29.56 -27.44
CA CYS A 125 18.12 -30.80 -28.08
C CYS A 125 16.84 -31.34 -27.42
N LEU A 126 16.72 -31.21 -26.09
CA LEU A 126 15.54 -31.64 -25.33
C LEU A 126 14.31 -30.74 -25.55
N CYS A 127 14.52 -29.44 -25.80
CA CYS A 127 13.46 -28.48 -26.09
C CYS A 127 12.84 -28.74 -27.47
N GLU A 128 13.61 -29.23 -28.45
CA GLU A 128 13.11 -29.48 -29.81
C GLU A 128 12.27 -30.76 -29.92
N GLU A 129 12.54 -31.79 -29.11
CA GLU A 129 11.88 -33.10 -29.22
C GLU A 129 10.67 -33.29 -28.28
N ASN A 130 10.71 -32.87 -27.01
CA ASN A 130 9.59 -33.08 -26.07
C ASN A 130 9.55 -32.13 -24.86
N MET A 131 9.08 -30.90 -25.06
CA MET A 131 8.94 -29.86 -24.02
C MET A 131 8.09 -30.27 -22.80
N GLU A 132 7.03 -31.06 -23.01
CA GLU A 132 6.11 -31.48 -21.93
C GLU A 132 6.83 -32.41 -20.95
N GLU A 133 7.59 -33.38 -21.48
CA GLU A 133 8.39 -34.33 -20.70
C GLU A 133 9.53 -33.65 -19.94
N LEU A 134 10.22 -32.70 -20.58
CA LEU A 134 11.27 -31.91 -19.92
C LEU A 134 10.71 -31.08 -18.75
N GLY A 135 9.54 -30.48 -18.92
CA GLY A 135 8.83 -29.77 -17.85
C GLY A 135 8.50 -30.67 -16.66
N TRP A 136 8.07 -31.90 -16.91
CA TRP A 136 7.82 -32.89 -15.86
C TRP A 136 9.10 -33.32 -15.14
N MET A 137 10.17 -33.64 -15.88
CA MET A 137 11.45 -34.04 -15.32
C MET A 137 12.04 -32.96 -14.41
N LEU A 138 12.05 -31.70 -14.88
CA LEU A 138 12.50 -30.56 -14.09
C LEU A 138 11.63 -30.38 -12.83
N SER A 139 10.32 -30.59 -12.93
CA SER A 139 9.42 -30.52 -11.78
C SER A 139 9.73 -31.58 -10.73
N PHE A 140 9.98 -32.83 -11.14
CA PHE A 140 10.36 -33.91 -10.23
C PHE A 140 11.72 -33.69 -9.59
N VAL A 141 12.70 -33.18 -10.35
CA VAL A 141 14.03 -32.85 -9.82
C VAL A 141 13.93 -31.76 -8.75
N LEU A 142 13.14 -30.71 -8.99
CA LEU A 142 12.96 -29.64 -8.01
C LEU A 142 12.19 -30.07 -6.77
N LEU A 143 11.21 -30.97 -6.91
CA LEU A 143 10.43 -31.50 -5.80
C LEU A 143 11.22 -32.48 -4.94
N ASN A 144 11.95 -33.42 -5.55
CA ASN A 144 12.59 -34.53 -4.84
C ASN A 144 14.08 -34.31 -4.55
N MET A 145 14.74 -33.41 -5.29
CA MET A 145 16.18 -33.15 -5.18
C MET A 145 16.50 -31.64 -5.25
N PRO A 146 15.94 -30.81 -4.34
CA PRO A 146 16.02 -29.34 -4.41
C PRO A 146 17.45 -28.77 -4.32
N ASN A 147 18.41 -29.54 -3.79
CA ASN A 147 19.81 -29.11 -3.64
C ASN A 147 20.66 -29.30 -4.90
N ILE A 148 20.11 -29.88 -5.99
CA ILE A 148 20.88 -30.15 -7.21
C ILE A 148 21.27 -28.88 -7.96
N ILE A 149 20.38 -27.88 -7.97
CA ILE A 149 20.61 -26.62 -8.66
C ILE A 149 19.98 -25.48 -7.87
N SER A 150 20.67 -24.35 -7.77
CA SER A 150 20.07 -23.15 -7.20
C SER A 150 18.99 -22.61 -8.14
N ILE A 151 17.96 -21.96 -7.58
CA ILE A 151 16.90 -21.34 -8.39
C ILE A 151 17.48 -20.30 -9.37
N GLU A 152 18.51 -19.57 -8.94
CA GLU A 152 19.19 -18.56 -9.75
C GLU A 152 19.91 -19.19 -10.96
N ASP A 153 20.65 -20.26 -10.73
CA ASP A 153 21.34 -20.98 -11.80
C ASP A 153 20.34 -21.60 -12.77
N LEU A 154 19.24 -22.17 -12.26
CA LEU A 154 18.17 -22.74 -13.08
C LEU A 154 17.56 -21.69 -14.01
N VAL A 155 17.21 -20.52 -13.47
CA VAL A 155 16.60 -19.42 -14.23
C VAL A 155 17.57 -18.93 -15.31
N MET A 156 18.83 -18.65 -14.95
CA MET A 156 19.86 -18.19 -15.89
C MET A 156 20.11 -19.18 -17.02
N LYS A 157 20.18 -20.47 -16.66
CA LYS A 157 20.32 -21.57 -17.59
C LYS A 157 19.11 -21.62 -18.52
N LEU A 158 17.90 -21.75 -18.00
CA LEU A 158 16.70 -21.90 -18.83
C LEU A 158 16.52 -20.72 -19.79
N LEU A 159 16.68 -19.47 -19.34
CA LEU A 159 16.50 -18.30 -20.21
C LEU A 159 17.53 -18.15 -21.34
N SER A 160 18.65 -18.86 -21.27
CA SER A 160 19.61 -18.91 -22.38
C SER A 160 19.14 -19.81 -23.54
N LEU A 161 18.07 -20.59 -23.33
CA LEU A 161 17.46 -21.46 -24.33
C LEU A 161 16.39 -20.73 -25.13
N LYS A 162 16.25 -21.11 -26.40
CA LYS A 162 15.25 -20.57 -27.32
C LYS A 162 13.80 -20.66 -26.79
N ASP A 163 13.45 -21.77 -26.15
CA ASP A 163 12.12 -22.03 -25.58
C ASP A 163 12.09 -22.00 -24.04
N GLY A 164 13.17 -21.53 -23.42
CA GLY A 164 13.35 -21.54 -21.97
C GLY A 164 12.34 -20.74 -21.17
N SER A 165 11.81 -19.65 -21.75
CA SER A 165 10.75 -18.85 -21.13
C SER A 165 9.44 -19.63 -21.00
N GLU A 166 9.13 -20.49 -21.98
CA GLU A 166 7.92 -21.32 -21.94
C GLU A 166 8.10 -22.44 -20.90
N LEU A 167 9.28 -23.04 -20.82
CA LEU A 167 9.64 -24.01 -19.76
C LEU A 167 9.57 -23.40 -18.36
N LEU A 168 10.07 -22.18 -18.16
CA LEU A 168 9.94 -21.48 -16.87
C LEU A 168 8.49 -21.21 -16.52
N THR A 169 7.68 -20.81 -17.50
CA THR A 169 6.23 -20.59 -17.30
C THR A 169 5.53 -21.90 -16.93
N GLN A 170 5.92 -23.01 -17.56
CA GLN A 170 5.45 -24.35 -17.19
C GLN A 170 5.93 -24.72 -15.79
N LEU A 171 7.19 -24.48 -15.40
CA LEU A 171 7.67 -24.81 -14.06
C LEU A 171 6.96 -24.03 -12.95
N VAL A 172 6.72 -22.74 -13.18
CA VAL A 172 5.88 -21.90 -12.32
C VAL A 172 4.47 -22.49 -12.19
N ALA A 173 3.95 -23.09 -13.26
CA ALA A 173 2.68 -23.81 -13.25
C ALA A 173 2.71 -25.09 -12.41
N LEU A 174 3.74 -25.88 -12.64
CA LEU A 174 3.85 -27.25 -12.16
C LEU A 174 4.22 -27.32 -10.68
N ASN A 175 4.89 -26.28 -10.16
CA ASN A 175 5.33 -26.20 -8.77
C ASN A 175 4.89 -24.89 -8.09
N PRO A 176 3.62 -24.80 -7.65
CA PRO A 176 3.11 -23.64 -6.90
C PRO A 176 3.93 -23.24 -5.66
N PRO A 177 4.50 -24.14 -4.82
CA PRO A 177 5.30 -23.71 -3.68
C PRO A 177 6.64 -23.06 -4.09
N LEU A 178 7.18 -23.41 -5.26
CA LEU A 178 8.43 -22.84 -5.77
C LEU A 178 8.20 -21.62 -6.67
N SER A 179 6.98 -21.41 -7.17
CA SER A 179 6.63 -20.33 -8.10
C SER A 179 7.00 -18.95 -7.53
N HIS A 180 6.65 -18.69 -6.27
CA HIS A 180 6.97 -17.43 -5.58
C HIS A 180 8.48 -17.21 -5.48
N SER A 181 9.24 -18.25 -5.09
CA SER A 181 10.70 -18.14 -4.95
C SER A 181 11.42 -17.90 -6.28
N ILE A 182 10.96 -18.55 -7.36
CA ILE A 182 11.48 -18.36 -8.72
C ILE A 182 11.16 -16.93 -9.19
N LEU A 183 9.90 -16.52 -9.08
CA LEU A 183 9.43 -15.22 -9.58
C LEU A 183 10.01 -14.05 -8.78
N ASP A 184 10.17 -14.18 -7.46
CA ASP A 184 10.82 -13.18 -6.62
C ASP A 184 12.29 -13.03 -7.01
N ARG A 185 13.02 -14.14 -7.19
CA ARG A 185 14.42 -14.08 -7.63
C ARG A 185 14.55 -13.46 -9.02
N MET A 186 13.66 -13.82 -9.95
CA MET A 186 13.62 -13.21 -11.28
C MET A 186 13.27 -11.71 -11.23
N ALA A 187 12.42 -11.28 -10.29
CA ALA A 187 12.07 -9.87 -10.08
C ALA A 187 13.27 -9.02 -9.61
N GLU A 188 14.21 -9.62 -8.89
CA GLU A 188 15.48 -8.99 -8.49
C GLU A 188 16.48 -8.89 -9.64
N MET A 189 16.35 -9.73 -10.68
CA MET A 189 17.23 -9.75 -11.84
C MET A 189 16.81 -8.71 -12.87
N ARG A 190 17.70 -7.76 -13.17
CA ARG A 190 17.43 -6.63 -14.08
C ARG A 190 16.91 -7.06 -15.47
N LYS A 191 17.42 -8.17 -16.03
CA LYS A 191 17.01 -8.65 -17.36
C LYS A 191 15.64 -9.33 -17.35
N GLU A 192 15.31 -10.01 -16.26
CA GLU A 192 14.18 -10.96 -16.21
C GLU A 192 12.96 -10.44 -15.46
N CYS A 193 13.11 -9.36 -14.69
CA CYS A 193 12.05 -8.82 -13.86
C CYS A 193 10.77 -8.47 -14.64
N MET A 194 10.88 -8.00 -15.89
CA MET A 194 9.71 -7.69 -16.74
C MET A 194 9.01 -8.93 -17.28
N PHE A 195 9.74 -10.04 -17.44
CA PHE A 195 9.15 -11.33 -17.79
C PHE A 195 8.43 -11.92 -16.57
N ALA A 196 9.09 -11.95 -15.40
CA ALA A 196 8.45 -12.36 -14.15
C ALA A 196 7.17 -11.57 -13.85
N THR A 197 7.20 -10.24 -14.04
CA THR A 197 6.01 -9.39 -13.87
C THR A 197 4.86 -9.82 -14.77
N ARG A 198 5.13 -10.16 -16.04
CA ARG A 198 4.10 -10.63 -16.98
C ARG A 198 3.54 -11.98 -16.55
N VAL A 199 4.41 -12.93 -16.21
CA VAL A 199 3.99 -14.25 -15.73
C VAL A 199 3.10 -14.12 -14.50
N VAL A 200 3.48 -13.29 -13.51
CA VAL A 200 2.66 -13.03 -12.33
C VAL A 200 1.28 -12.48 -12.71
N CYS A 201 1.24 -11.40 -13.51
CA CYS A 201 -0.02 -10.73 -13.83
C CYS A 201 -0.94 -11.53 -14.76
N GLU A 202 -0.40 -12.41 -15.58
CA GLU A 202 -1.18 -13.22 -16.53
C GLU A 202 -1.58 -14.58 -15.94
N ARG A 203 -0.79 -15.13 -15.02
CA ARG A 203 -0.89 -16.56 -14.64
C ARG A 203 -1.25 -16.80 -13.18
N LEU A 204 -1.00 -15.84 -12.29
CA LEU A 204 -1.29 -16.02 -10.86
C LEU A 204 -2.62 -15.36 -10.45
N ASP A 205 -3.15 -15.83 -9.33
CA ASP A 205 -4.38 -15.30 -8.74
C ASP A 205 -4.23 -13.87 -8.21
N ASP A 206 -5.35 -13.25 -7.81
CA ASP A 206 -5.38 -11.86 -7.41
C ASP A 206 -4.56 -11.60 -6.14
N GLU A 207 -4.50 -12.57 -5.22
CA GLU A 207 -3.74 -12.47 -3.97
C GLU A 207 -2.23 -12.49 -4.22
N ALA A 208 -1.75 -13.45 -5.02
CA ALA A 208 -0.35 -13.55 -5.41
C ALA A 208 0.10 -12.32 -6.21
N VAL A 209 -0.73 -11.81 -7.12
CA VAL A 209 -0.46 -10.56 -7.85
C VAL A 209 -0.32 -9.39 -6.89
N CYS A 210 -1.24 -9.22 -5.94
CA CYS A 210 -1.16 -8.15 -4.95
C CYS A 210 0.09 -8.25 -4.07
N CYS A 211 0.45 -9.46 -3.63
CA CYS A 211 1.64 -9.72 -2.85
C CYS A 211 2.92 -9.35 -3.63
N PHE A 212 3.03 -9.82 -4.87
CA PHE A 212 4.18 -9.55 -5.73
C PHE A 212 4.35 -8.06 -6.05
N LEU A 213 3.26 -7.36 -6.40
CA LEU A 213 3.32 -5.92 -6.67
C LEU A 213 3.66 -5.11 -5.42
N ARG A 214 3.16 -5.51 -4.25
CA ARG A 214 3.52 -4.90 -2.97
C ARG A 214 5.02 -5.00 -2.71
N THR A 215 5.62 -6.15 -2.98
CA THR A 215 7.05 -6.39 -2.75
C THR A 215 7.92 -5.66 -3.76
N HIS A 216 7.61 -5.73 -5.06
CA HIS A 216 8.57 -5.33 -6.10
C HIS A 216 8.23 -4.04 -6.86
N LEU A 217 6.94 -3.69 -6.98
CA LEU A 217 6.52 -2.44 -7.63
C LEU A 217 6.54 -1.28 -6.62
N LEU A 218 6.02 -1.52 -5.41
CA LEU A 218 5.91 -0.49 -4.37
C LEU A 218 7.24 -0.17 -3.68
N ASP A 219 8.21 -1.08 -3.72
CA ASP A 219 9.57 -0.80 -3.27
C ASP A 219 10.27 0.22 -4.20
N ARG A 220 10.90 1.22 -3.59
CA ARG A 220 11.63 2.28 -4.30
C ARG A 220 12.93 1.78 -4.93
N LYS A 221 13.52 0.72 -4.40
CA LYS A 221 14.82 0.20 -4.84
C LYS A 221 14.70 -1.00 -5.78
N GLY A 222 13.52 -1.62 -5.85
CA GLY A 222 13.23 -2.76 -6.71
C GLY A 222 13.45 -2.50 -8.20
N GLN A 223 13.98 -3.49 -8.92
CA GLN A 223 14.25 -3.40 -10.36
C GLN A 223 12.97 -3.09 -11.15
N ILE A 224 11.84 -3.72 -10.80
CA ILE A 224 10.56 -3.53 -11.46
C ILE A 224 10.14 -2.05 -11.42
N SER A 225 10.15 -1.43 -10.24
CA SER A 225 9.81 -0.01 -10.05
C SER A 225 10.65 0.92 -10.94
N THR A 226 11.93 0.60 -11.15
CA THR A 226 12.86 1.44 -11.96
C THR A 226 12.74 1.23 -13.46
N LEU A 227 12.35 0.03 -13.89
CA LEU A 227 12.37 -0.38 -15.30
C LEU A 227 11.01 -0.25 -15.98
N ILE A 228 9.92 -0.49 -15.26
CA ILE A 228 8.57 -0.59 -15.83
C ILE A 228 8.12 0.68 -16.57
N GLY A 229 8.62 1.86 -16.17
CA GLY A 229 8.37 3.15 -16.82
C GLY A 229 9.20 3.44 -18.09
N LYS A 230 10.11 2.55 -18.49
CA LYS A 230 10.93 2.75 -19.69
C LYS A 230 10.13 2.44 -20.96
N SER A 231 10.48 3.08 -22.08
CA SER A 231 9.75 2.91 -23.35
C SER A 231 9.67 1.46 -23.83
N ALA A 232 10.74 0.67 -23.62
CA ALA A 232 10.83 -0.73 -24.00
C ALA A 232 9.89 -1.67 -23.22
N THR A 233 9.35 -1.24 -22.08
CA THR A 233 8.56 -2.08 -21.16
C THR A 233 7.10 -1.64 -21.06
N LYS A 234 6.65 -0.73 -21.94
CA LYS A 234 5.26 -0.24 -21.96
C LYS A 234 4.23 -1.36 -22.10
N HIS A 235 4.56 -2.43 -22.82
CA HIS A 235 3.68 -3.58 -22.95
C HIS A 235 3.46 -4.29 -21.61
N THR A 236 4.53 -4.54 -20.84
CA THR A 236 4.43 -5.09 -19.47
C THR A 236 3.62 -4.17 -18.56
N ALA A 237 3.85 -2.85 -18.61
CA ALA A 237 3.06 -1.90 -17.84
C ALA A 237 1.55 -1.95 -18.18
N ALA A 238 1.21 -2.16 -19.45
CA ALA A 238 -0.19 -2.34 -19.89
C ALA A 238 -0.79 -3.65 -19.37
N VAL A 239 -0.03 -4.76 -19.36
CA VAL A 239 -0.46 -6.04 -18.78
C VAL A 239 -0.78 -5.88 -17.29
N VAL A 240 0.12 -5.23 -16.52
CA VAL A 240 -0.11 -4.94 -15.10
C VAL A 240 -1.36 -4.08 -14.91
N LEU A 241 -1.51 -3.00 -15.71
CA LEU A 241 -2.67 -2.12 -15.63
C LEU A 241 -3.97 -2.87 -15.92
N ASN A 242 -4.03 -3.67 -16.98
CA ASN A 242 -5.22 -4.46 -17.32
C ASN A 242 -5.58 -5.46 -16.22
N ARG A 243 -4.58 -6.12 -15.63
CA ARG A 243 -4.81 -7.03 -14.49
C ARG A 243 -5.38 -6.29 -13.28
N LEU A 244 -4.83 -5.12 -12.94
CA LEU A 244 -5.34 -4.29 -11.84
C LEU A 244 -6.76 -3.76 -12.13
N LEU A 245 -7.07 -3.39 -13.37
CA LEU A 245 -8.41 -2.95 -13.77
C LEU A 245 -9.44 -4.08 -13.65
N ASN A 246 -9.06 -5.33 -13.95
CA ASN A 246 -9.93 -6.49 -13.73
C ASN A 246 -10.24 -6.70 -12.25
N ILE A 247 -9.23 -6.65 -11.37
CA ILE A 247 -9.41 -6.74 -9.92
C ILE A 247 -10.34 -5.61 -9.43
N ILE A 248 -10.12 -4.39 -9.91
CA ILE A 248 -10.97 -3.25 -9.61
C ILE A 248 -12.42 -3.45 -10.08
N SER A 249 -12.63 -3.93 -11.29
CA SER A 249 -13.96 -4.20 -11.84
C SER A 249 -14.74 -5.18 -10.97
N VAL A 250 -14.08 -6.25 -10.51
CA VAL A 250 -14.66 -7.22 -9.56
C VAL A 250 -14.96 -6.57 -8.22
N ALA A 251 -14.06 -5.75 -7.68
CA ALA A 251 -14.25 -5.07 -6.40
C ALA A 251 -15.41 -4.05 -6.43
N VAL A 252 -15.55 -3.31 -7.53
CA VAL A 252 -16.62 -2.32 -7.72
C VAL A 252 -17.95 -3.02 -7.92
N SER A 253 -18.02 -4.04 -8.79
CA SER A 253 -19.28 -4.77 -9.05
C SER A 253 -19.81 -5.51 -7.82
N LYS A 254 -18.92 -6.08 -6.99
CA LYS A 254 -19.29 -6.75 -5.73
C LYS A 254 -19.49 -5.79 -4.55
N GLN A 255 -19.27 -4.48 -4.73
CA GLN A 255 -19.24 -3.49 -3.64
C GLN A 255 -18.35 -3.95 -2.45
N SER A 256 -17.15 -4.45 -2.77
CA SER A 256 -16.24 -4.98 -1.76
C SER A 256 -15.92 -3.93 -0.69
N THR A 257 -15.98 -4.34 0.58
CA THR A 257 -15.61 -3.55 1.76
C THR A 257 -14.12 -3.67 2.09
N GLU A 258 -13.39 -4.55 1.40
CA GLU A 258 -11.96 -4.70 1.59
C GLU A 258 -11.21 -3.46 1.08
N PRO A 259 -10.20 -2.99 1.82
CA PRO A 259 -9.50 -1.76 1.46
C PRO A 259 -8.78 -1.89 0.12
N LEU A 260 -8.13 -3.01 -0.18
CA LEU A 260 -7.36 -3.19 -1.44
C LEU A 260 -6.35 -2.04 -1.65
N THR A 261 -5.69 -1.58 -0.58
CA THR A 261 -4.78 -0.42 -0.59
C THR A 261 -3.58 -0.64 -1.53
N ASP A 262 -3.08 -1.87 -1.65
CA ASP A 262 -1.95 -2.15 -2.54
C ASP A 262 -2.32 -2.04 -4.01
N VAL A 263 -3.55 -2.41 -4.37
CA VAL A 263 -4.10 -2.22 -5.73
C VAL A 263 -4.18 -0.73 -6.04
N LEU A 264 -4.71 0.07 -5.11
CA LEU A 264 -4.75 1.53 -5.23
C LEU A 264 -3.35 2.12 -5.42
N LEU A 265 -2.41 1.81 -4.53
CA LEU A 265 -1.04 2.32 -4.61
C LEU A 265 -0.34 1.89 -5.89
N SER A 266 -0.58 0.67 -6.38
CA SER A 266 0.01 0.15 -7.62
C SER A 266 -0.43 0.98 -8.83
N ILE A 267 -1.72 1.33 -8.94
CA ILE A 267 -2.20 2.19 -10.03
C ILE A 267 -1.59 3.59 -9.95
N ILE A 268 -1.53 4.17 -8.75
CA ILE A 268 -0.94 5.49 -8.53
C ILE A 268 0.56 5.48 -8.87
N TYR A 269 1.27 4.38 -8.60
CA TYR A 269 2.67 4.21 -8.99
C TYR A 269 2.84 4.07 -10.51
N LEU A 270 2.00 3.26 -11.17
CA LEU A 270 2.02 3.15 -12.63
C LEU A 270 1.81 4.51 -13.29
N TYR A 271 0.92 5.35 -12.74
CA TYR A 271 0.73 6.70 -13.22
C TYR A 271 1.94 7.61 -12.93
N HIS A 272 2.27 7.84 -11.66
CA HIS A 272 3.24 8.88 -11.25
C HIS A 272 4.70 8.51 -11.55
N ARG A 273 5.08 7.25 -11.38
CA ARG A 273 6.47 6.82 -11.59
C ARG A 273 6.71 6.33 -13.00
N CYS A 274 5.72 5.69 -13.60
CA CYS A 274 5.90 5.02 -14.89
C CYS A 274 5.41 5.90 -16.06
N GLY A 275 4.81 7.06 -15.77
CA GLY A 275 4.35 8.01 -16.79
C GLY A 275 3.22 7.44 -17.65
N MET A 276 2.52 6.41 -17.16
CA MET A 276 1.42 5.78 -17.88
C MET A 276 0.23 6.74 -17.92
N LYS A 277 -0.29 7.01 -19.12
CA LYS A 277 -1.55 7.73 -19.27
C LYS A 277 -2.69 6.74 -19.06
N LEU A 278 -3.52 6.99 -18.06
CA LEU A 278 -4.72 6.20 -17.81
C LEU A 278 -5.72 6.43 -18.96
N PRO A 279 -6.28 5.37 -19.57
CA PRO A 279 -7.27 5.51 -20.63
C PRO A 279 -8.52 6.23 -20.12
N PRO A 280 -9.12 7.16 -20.89
CA PRO A 280 -10.35 7.85 -20.49
C PRO A 280 -11.52 6.90 -20.20
N SER A 281 -11.60 5.74 -20.86
CA SER A 281 -12.61 4.71 -20.63
C SER A 281 -12.60 4.16 -19.21
N ASP A 282 -11.42 4.12 -18.58
CA ASP A 282 -11.21 3.42 -17.32
C ASP A 282 -11.25 4.39 -16.11
N LEU A 283 -11.22 5.71 -16.37
CA LEU A 283 -11.23 6.73 -15.32
C LEU A 283 -12.47 6.63 -14.43
N THR A 284 -13.66 6.38 -15.00
CA THR A 284 -14.89 6.21 -14.22
C THR A 284 -14.80 4.98 -13.32
N LEU A 285 -14.22 3.89 -13.81
CA LEU A 285 -14.04 2.66 -13.06
C LEU A 285 -13.05 2.85 -11.90
N ILE A 286 -11.89 3.47 -12.17
CA ILE A 286 -10.87 3.77 -11.16
C ILE A 286 -11.43 4.75 -10.12
N THR A 287 -12.15 5.79 -10.55
CA THR A 287 -12.75 6.76 -9.62
C THR A 287 -13.82 6.09 -8.76
N SER A 288 -14.67 5.24 -9.34
CA SER A 288 -15.66 4.45 -8.59
C SER A 288 -15.01 3.55 -7.54
N PHE A 289 -13.85 2.98 -7.86
CA PHE A 289 -13.07 2.16 -6.95
C PHE A 289 -12.48 2.95 -5.78
N ILE A 290 -11.92 4.12 -6.05
CA ILE A 290 -11.35 5.00 -5.02
C ILE A 290 -12.47 5.56 -4.14
N CYS A 291 -13.60 5.92 -4.74
CA CYS A 291 -14.79 6.46 -4.08
C CYS A 291 -15.72 5.37 -3.51
N ARG A 292 -15.22 4.16 -3.26
CA ARG A 292 -16.01 3.11 -2.58
C ARG A 292 -16.38 3.55 -1.17
N ARG A 293 -17.59 3.18 -0.77
CA ARG A 293 -18.18 3.48 0.55
C ARG A 293 -18.02 2.26 1.47
N ASN A 294 -18.17 2.48 2.77
CA ASN A 294 -18.14 1.45 3.82
C ASN A 294 -16.80 0.72 4.02
N ILE A 295 -15.68 1.36 3.67
CA ILE A 295 -14.35 0.87 4.01
C ILE A 295 -14.02 1.31 5.45
N ALA A 296 -13.80 0.34 6.35
CA ALA A 296 -13.50 0.61 7.76
C ALA A 296 -12.04 1.07 7.99
N HIS A 297 -11.13 0.77 7.08
CA HIS A 297 -9.70 1.04 7.23
C HIS A 297 -9.35 2.51 6.97
N GLU A 298 -9.12 3.29 8.04
CA GLU A 298 -8.86 4.74 7.98
C GLU A 298 -7.64 5.12 7.12
N GLY A 299 -6.58 4.31 7.16
CA GLY A 299 -5.39 4.53 6.33
C GLY A 299 -5.68 4.38 4.83
N HIS A 300 -6.69 3.58 4.47
CA HIS A 300 -7.11 3.43 3.08
C HIS A 300 -7.84 4.68 2.61
N LEU A 301 -8.78 5.19 3.41
CA LEU A 301 -9.51 6.43 3.11
C LEU A 301 -8.57 7.63 2.95
N THR A 302 -7.54 7.70 3.78
CA THR A 302 -6.47 8.71 3.67
C THR A 302 -5.70 8.57 2.36
N THR A 303 -5.36 7.34 1.98
CA THR A 303 -4.67 7.04 0.72
C THR A 303 -5.55 7.36 -0.49
N ALA A 304 -6.85 7.05 -0.43
CA ALA A 304 -7.84 7.36 -1.44
C ALA A 304 -7.98 8.87 -1.66
N LEU A 305 -8.11 9.66 -0.59
CA LEU A 305 -8.16 11.11 -0.65
C LEU A 305 -6.89 11.70 -1.26
N ALA A 306 -5.72 11.24 -0.81
CA ALA A 306 -4.44 11.67 -1.36
C ALA A 306 -4.31 11.30 -2.84
N ALA A 307 -4.74 10.10 -3.24
CA ALA A 307 -4.69 9.61 -4.62
C ALA A 307 -5.54 10.47 -5.56
N LEU A 308 -6.76 10.84 -5.17
CA LEU A 308 -7.63 11.72 -5.95
C LEU A 308 -6.99 13.09 -6.16
N ILE A 309 -6.50 13.71 -5.08
CA ILE A 309 -6.00 15.09 -5.14
C ILE A 309 -4.64 15.16 -5.85
N ALA A 310 -3.75 14.21 -5.56
CA ALA A 310 -2.41 14.16 -6.15
C ALA A 310 -2.41 13.73 -7.63
N THR A 311 -3.52 13.19 -8.16
CA THR A 311 -3.56 12.61 -9.52
C THR A 311 -4.60 13.33 -10.38
N PRO A 312 -4.23 14.44 -11.03
CA PRO A 312 -5.18 15.31 -11.73
C PRO A 312 -5.92 14.67 -12.89
N THR A 313 -5.34 13.64 -13.51
CA THR A 313 -6.00 12.91 -14.60
C THR A 313 -7.23 12.14 -14.13
N LEU A 314 -7.29 11.79 -12.85
CA LEU A 314 -8.45 11.14 -12.26
C LEU A 314 -9.59 12.12 -11.97
N THR A 315 -9.34 13.43 -11.94
CA THR A 315 -10.28 14.41 -11.38
C THR A 315 -10.60 15.57 -12.31
N PHE A 316 -9.59 16.21 -12.91
CA PHE A 316 -9.76 17.48 -13.66
C PHE A 316 -9.04 17.49 -15.01
N SER A 317 -8.91 16.34 -15.66
CA SER A 317 -8.17 16.26 -16.93
C SER A 317 -8.85 17.05 -18.04
N THR A 318 -8.16 18.05 -18.59
CA THR A 318 -8.61 18.80 -19.78
C THR A 318 -8.58 17.97 -21.06
N SER A 319 -8.00 16.77 -21.04
CA SER A 319 -7.95 15.84 -22.18
C SER A 319 -9.09 14.82 -22.18
N VAL A 320 -10.01 14.90 -21.22
CA VAL A 320 -11.15 13.97 -21.08
C VAL A 320 -12.40 14.66 -21.64
N PRO A 321 -13.27 13.92 -22.38
CA PRO A 321 -14.53 14.48 -22.85
C PRO A 321 -15.34 15.08 -21.70
N VAL A 322 -15.95 16.24 -21.93
CA VAL A 322 -16.69 17.02 -20.91
C VAL A 322 -17.71 16.16 -20.15
N ALA A 323 -18.42 15.26 -20.84
CA ALA A 323 -19.40 14.36 -20.22
C ALA A 323 -18.79 13.39 -19.19
N LEU A 324 -17.58 12.87 -19.45
CA LEU A 324 -16.86 11.99 -18.52
C LEU A 324 -16.35 12.77 -17.31
N SER A 325 -15.93 14.02 -17.49
CA SER A 325 -15.52 14.90 -16.38
C SER A 325 -16.65 15.09 -15.37
N TYR A 326 -17.88 15.35 -15.85
CA TYR A 326 -19.04 15.51 -14.97
C TYR A 326 -19.42 14.23 -14.21
N GLN A 327 -19.26 13.06 -14.85
CA GLN A 327 -19.50 11.79 -14.16
C GLN A 327 -18.47 11.55 -13.06
N VAL A 328 -17.18 11.73 -13.36
CA VAL A 328 -16.11 11.58 -12.37
C VAL A 328 -16.31 12.53 -11.19
N GLU A 329 -16.61 13.80 -11.47
CA GLU A 329 -16.86 14.82 -10.44
C GLU A 329 -18.04 14.43 -9.54
N SER A 330 -19.15 13.96 -10.10
CA SER A 330 -20.32 13.57 -9.31
C SER A 330 -20.05 12.38 -8.37
N HIS A 331 -19.24 11.41 -8.78
CA HIS A 331 -18.81 10.31 -7.90
C HIS A 331 -17.95 10.82 -6.74
N ILE A 332 -17.04 11.76 -7.01
CA ILE A 332 -16.17 12.37 -6.00
C ILE A 332 -17.01 13.21 -5.03
N SER A 333 -17.90 14.07 -5.52
CA SER A 333 -18.80 14.87 -4.67
C SER A 333 -19.62 13.99 -3.74
N ALA A 334 -20.27 12.94 -4.26
CA ALA A 334 -21.10 12.05 -3.47
C ALA A 334 -20.28 11.22 -2.45
N TRP A 335 -18.99 11.00 -2.69
CA TRP A 335 -18.08 10.35 -1.73
C TRP A 335 -17.60 11.32 -0.65
N LEU A 336 -17.31 12.57 -1.01
CA LEU A 336 -16.97 13.63 -0.06
C LEU A 336 -18.12 13.92 0.93
N GLU A 337 -19.36 13.94 0.45
CA GLU A 337 -20.56 14.08 1.28
C GLU A 337 -20.72 12.91 2.27
N TRP A 338 -20.45 11.68 1.79
CA TRP A 338 -20.46 10.48 2.63
C TRP A 338 -19.37 10.54 3.71
N ILE A 339 -18.15 10.96 3.35
CA ILE A 339 -17.05 11.15 4.31
C ILE A 339 -17.39 12.19 5.36
N ARG A 340 -17.96 13.33 4.94
CA ARG A 340 -18.40 14.39 5.85
C ARG A 340 -19.33 13.81 6.92
N THR A 341 -20.35 13.07 6.49
CA THR A 341 -21.34 12.44 7.39
C THR A 341 -20.70 11.40 8.31
N LYS A 342 -19.72 10.63 7.81
CA LYS A 342 -19.02 9.63 8.62
C LYS A 342 -18.14 10.25 9.70
N THR A 343 -17.41 11.31 9.35
CA THR A 343 -16.50 12.00 10.27
C THR A 343 -17.23 12.88 11.29
N GLU A 344 -18.46 13.34 10.99
CA GLU A 344 -19.33 14.05 11.95
C GLU A 344 -19.70 13.19 13.16
N ASN A 345 -19.95 11.90 12.94
CA ASN A 345 -20.40 10.99 13.99
C ASN A 345 -19.25 10.47 14.89
N GLY A 346 -18.05 11.04 14.78
CA GLY A 346 -16.85 10.56 15.49
C GLY A 346 -16.31 9.22 14.98
N PHE A 347 -16.88 8.67 13.91
CA PHE A 347 -16.40 7.46 13.25
C PHE A 347 -15.16 7.82 12.41
N CYS A 348 -14.11 7.02 12.48
CA CYS A 348 -12.82 7.26 11.82
C CYS A 348 -12.07 8.52 12.29
N ALA A 349 -11.76 8.61 13.59
CA ALA A 349 -11.16 9.81 14.18
C ALA A 349 -9.77 10.17 13.61
N ALA A 350 -8.95 9.20 13.21
CA ALA A 350 -7.65 9.46 12.59
C ALA A 350 -7.82 10.01 11.17
N PHE A 351 -8.73 9.42 10.38
CA PHE A 351 -9.06 9.94 9.05
C PHE A 351 -9.71 11.33 9.12
N ALA A 352 -10.57 11.60 10.11
CA ALA A 352 -11.16 12.92 10.30
C ALA A 352 -10.07 14.00 10.49
N ARG A 353 -9.02 13.70 11.25
CA ARG A 353 -7.86 14.60 11.38
C ARG A 353 -7.13 14.81 10.06
N ASP A 354 -6.90 13.74 9.31
CA ASP A 354 -6.22 13.81 8.02
C ASP A 354 -7.04 14.61 7.00
N LEU A 355 -8.38 14.45 7.00
CA LEU A 355 -9.32 15.24 6.19
C LEU A 355 -9.25 16.73 6.52
N LEU A 356 -9.21 17.09 7.80
CA LEU A 356 -9.10 18.49 8.23
C LEU A 356 -7.76 19.11 7.81
N ASN A 357 -6.66 18.36 7.96
CA ASN A 357 -5.34 18.83 7.55
C ASN A 357 -5.28 19.07 6.02
N VAL A 358 -5.79 18.12 5.23
CA VAL A 358 -5.87 18.26 3.77
C VAL A 358 -6.79 19.41 3.38
N GLY A 359 -7.99 19.48 3.97
CA GLY A 359 -8.96 20.54 3.70
C GLY A 359 -8.40 21.93 3.97
N LEU A 360 -7.63 22.10 5.05
CA LEU A 360 -7.01 23.38 5.38
C LEU A 360 -5.95 23.78 4.37
N GLY A 361 -5.08 22.84 3.98
CA GLY A 361 -4.12 23.11 2.91
C GLY A 361 -4.81 23.47 1.59
N VAL A 362 -5.93 22.80 1.25
CA VAL A 362 -6.67 23.02 0.01
C VAL A 362 -7.31 24.40 0.00
N VAL A 363 -8.01 24.75 1.07
CA VAL A 363 -8.69 26.04 1.22
C VAL A 363 -7.70 27.21 1.28
N ALA A 364 -6.55 27.02 1.93
CA ALA A 364 -5.49 28.01 2.05
C ALA A 364 -4.60 28.11 0.79
N GLY A 365 -4.74 27.19 -0.18
CA GLY A 365 -3.92 27.17 -1.39
C GLY A 365 -2.45 26.77 -1.15
N ARG A 366 -2.13 26.12 -0.03
CA ARG A 366 -0.75 25.72 0.34
C ARG A 366 -0.37 24.38 -0.27
N SER A 367 -0.10 24.40 -1.57
CA SER A 367 0.27 23.21 -2.34
C SER A 367 1.57 22.56 -1.85
N ASP A 368 2.52 23.33 -1.31
CA ASP A 368 3.82 22.86 -0.81
C ASP A 368 3.68 21.85 0.34
N ILE A 369 2.86 22.20 1.33
CA ILE A 369 2.62 21.36 2.52
C ILE A 369 1.80 20.12 2.17
N ILE A 370 0.79 20.28 1.31
CA ILE A 370 -0.03 19.16 0.84
C ILE A 370 0.81 18.20 -0.01
N CYS A 371 1.66 18.70 -0.90
CA CYS A 371 2.49 17.86 -1.75
C CYS A 371 3.49 17.04 -0.91
N ALA A 372 4.10 17.64 0.12
CA ALA A 372 4.96 16.90 1.05
C ALA A 372 4.17 15.81 1.79
N TYR A 373 2.97 16.15 2.26
CA TYR A 373 2.08 15.22 2.96
C TYR A 373 1.64 14.03 2.08
N PHE A 374 1.23 14.29 0.85
CA PHE A 374 0.84 13.24 -0.10
C PHE A 374 2.03 12.41 -0.59
N ALA A 375 3.21 13.00 -0.73
CA ALA A 375 4.41 12.23 -1.06
C ALA A 375 4.72 11.17 0.01
N GLU A 376 4.46 11.48 1.29
CA GLU A 376 4.59 10.53 2.40
C GLU A 376 3.51 9.43 2.33
N ILE A 377 2.22 9.80 2.26
CA ILE A 377 1.10 8.84 2.22
C ILE A 377 1.18 7.91 1.02
N LEU A 378 1.37 8.49 -0.16
CA LEU A 378 1.43 7.75 -1.41
C LEU A 378 2.81 7.13 -1.63
N LYS A 379 3.77 7.27 -0.70
CA LYS A 379 5.15 6.78 -0.83
C LYS A 379 5.81 7.20 -2.15
N LEU A 380 5.45 8.36 -2.71
CA LEU A 380 6.03 8.91 -3.94
C LEU A 380 7.26 9.78 -3.62
N PRO A 381 8.25 9.88 -4.54
CA PRO A 381 9.42 10.73 -4.32
C PRO A 381 9.05 12.21 -4.33
N LYS A 382 8.04 12.58 -5.14
CA LYS A 382 7.54 13.95 -5.27
C LYS A 382 6.09 13.90 -5.75
N VAL A 383 5.28 14.79 -5.21
CA VAL A 383 3.94 15.11 -5.71
C VAL A 383 3.95 16.57 -6.15
N VAL A 384 3.26 16.88 -7.25
CA VAL A 384 3.13 18.26 -7.75
C VAL A 384 1.67 18.50 -8.07
N ILE A 385 1.08 19.48 -7.41
CA ILE A 385 -0.26 19.97 -7.68
C ILE A 385 -0.13 21.43 -8.11
N ASN A 386 -0.67 21.76 -9.28
CA ASN A 386 -0.59 23.14 -9.78
C ASN A 386 -1.69 24.02 -9.16
N GLN A 387 -1.52 25.34 -9.25
CA GLN A 387 -2.44 26.30 -8.64
C GLN A 387 -3.88 26.16 -9.16
N ARG A 388 -4.06 25.92 -10.46
CA ARG A 388 -5.38 25.72 -11.08
C ARG A 388 -6.11 24.51 -10.49
N GLN A 389 -5.40 23.39 -10.30
CA GLN A 389 -5.93 22.18 -9.67
C GLN A 389 -6.28 22.44 -8.21
N MET A 390 -5.48 23.23 -7.50
CA MET A 390 -5.79 23.63 -6.12
C MET A 390 -7.09 24.43 -6.04
N GLU A 391 -7.34 25.35 -6.98
CA GLU A 391 -8.59 26.12 -7.04
C GLU A 391 -9.81 25.26 -7.37
N GLN A 392 -9.66 24.30 -8.28
CA GLN A 392 -10.71 23.33 -8.60
C GLN A 392 -11.03 22.44 -7.40
N TRP A 393 -10.00 21.92 -6.72
CA TRP A 393 -10.16 21.16 -5.48
C TRP A 393 -10.75 21.99 -4.36
N LYS A 394 -10.36 23.25 -4.22
CA LYS A 394 -10.95 24.16 -3.24
C LYS A 394 -12.45 24.27 -3.46
N THR A 395 -12.88 24.53 -4.70
CA THR A 395 -14.29 24.65 -5.07
C THR A 395 -15.06 23.36 -4.78
N LEU A 396 -14.53 22.22 -5.25
CA LEU A 396 -15.17 20.91 -5.04
C LEU A 396 -15.25 20.53 -3.55
N PHE A 397 -14.18 20.75 -2.80
CA PHE A 397 -14.12 20.45 -1.37
C PHE A 397 -15.07 21.33 -0.55
N THR A 398 -15.13 22.64 -0.83
CA THR A 398 -16.04 23.53 -0.12
C THR A 398 -17.51 23.26 -0.42
N ASN A 399 -17.81 22.84 -1.66
CA ASN A 399 -19.19 22.58 -2.09
C ASN A 399 -19.72 21.22 -1.60
N SER A 400 -18.87 20.18 -1.59
CA SER A 400 -19.30 18.80 -1.35
C SER A 400 -18.77 18.18 -0.05
N CYS A 401 -17.81 18.79 0.64
CA CYS A 401 -17.24 18.25 1.88
C CYS A 401 -17.46 19.17 3.08
N LEU A 402 -16.62 20.20 3.24
CA LEU A 402 -16.63 21.10 4.39
C LEU A 402 -16.48 22.54 3.93
N SER A 403 -17.38 23.42 4.40
CA SER A 403 -17.24 24.85 4.20
C SER A 403 -16.01 25.40 4.95
N GLU A 404 -15.49 26.57 4.56
CA GLU A 404 -14.35 27.18 5.26
C GLU A 404 -14.67 27.43 6.76
N ALA A 405 -15.94 27.74 7.08
CA ALA A 405 -16.42 27.94 8.45
C ALA A 405 -16.50 26.62 9.25
N ASP A 406 -17.06 25.57 8.65
CA ASP A 406 -17.14 24.23 9.28
C ASP A 406 -15.74 23.67 9.55
N LEU A 407 -14.84 23.83 8.57
CA LEU A 407 -13.45 23.38 8.66
C LEU A 407 -12.73 24.08 9.82
N THR A 408 -12.86 25.40 9.91
CA THR A 408 -12.26 26.18 11.00
C THR A 408 -12.79 25.70 12.35
N THR A 409 -14.11 25.59 12.49
CA THR A 409 -14.76 25.14 13.73
C THR A 409 -14.26 23.77 14.18
N ARG A 410 -14.24 22.78 13.28
CA ARG A 410 -13.77 21.42 13.62
C ARG A 410 -12.29 21.36 13.97
N CYS A 411 -11.46 22.13 13.28
CA CYS A 411 -10.03 22.20 13.58
C CYS A 411 -9.76 22.74 15.00
N THR A 412 -10.61 23.63 15.52
CA THR A 412 -10.47 24.15 16.90
C THR A 412 -10.83 23.13 17.98
N SER A 413 -11.68 22.15 17.63
CA SER A 413 -12.06 21.05 18.52
C SER A 413 -11.09 19.86 18.50
N LEU A 414 -10.01 19.91 17.71
CA LEU A 414 -9.07 18.79 17.61
C LEU A 414 -8.34 18.55 18.94
N PRO A 415 -8.30 17.30 19.44
CA PRO A 415 -7.54 16.97 20.64
C PRO A 415 -6.04 17.16 20.36
N ILE A 416 -5.28 17.64 21.34
CA ILE A 416 -3.83 17.77 21.17
C ILE A 416 -3.21 16.38 21.23
N THR A 417 -2.22 16.13 20.38
CA THR A 417 -1.44 14.90 20.45
C THR A 417 -0.57 14.90 21.71
N LEU A 418 -0.84 13.95 22.61
CA LEU A 418 -0.04 13.69 23.81
C LEU A 418 1.37 13.24 23.45
N SER A 419 2.34 13.57 24.30
CA SER A 419 3.71 13.03 24.26
C SER A 419 4.43 13.23 22.92
N LEU A 420 4.46 14.48 22.45
CA LEU A 420 5.23 14.87 21.26
C LEU A 420 6.72 14.62 21.47
N SER A 421 7.32 13.91 20.52
CA SER A 421 8.76 13.69 20.42
C SER A 421 9.25 14.24 19.08
N SER A 422 10.57 14.40 18.91
CA SER A 422 11.16 14.71 17.61
C SER A 422 10.91 13.63 16.55
N SER A 423 10.41 12.46 16.93
CA SER A 423 9.96 11.38 16.04
C SER A 423 8.45 11.39 15.76
N SER A 424 7.67 12.27 16.41
CA SER A 424 6.25 12.44 16.09
C SER A 424 6.13 13.10 14.72
N GLY A 425 5.73 12.34 13.69
CA GLY A 425 5.69 12.80 12.30
C GLY A 425 4.83 14.05 12.04
N ASN A 426 4.76 14.50 10.79
CA ASN A 426 4.17 15.79 10.39
C ASN A 426 2.63 15.91 10.55
N ARG A 427 1.96 14.99 11.26
CA ARG A 427 0.50 14.83 11.31
C ARG A 427 -0.12 15.35 12.60
N LEU A 428 0.39 16.47 13.08
CA LEU A 428 0.04 16.99 14.41
C LEU A 428 -1.04 18.08 14.32
N PRO A 429 -2.07 18.06 15.19
CA PRO A 429 -3.07 19.12 15.35
C PRO A 429 -2.46 20.52 15.53
N ILE A 430 -1.23 20.59 16.05
CA ILE A 430 -0.48 21.85 16.19
C ILE A 430 -0.20 22.54 14.86
N HIS A 431 0.02 21.78 13.78
CA HIS A 431 0.25 22.33 12.44
C HIS A 431 -1.03 22.90 11.86
N VAL A 432 -2.16 22.24 12.13
CA VAL A 432 -3.51 22.72 11.76
C VAL A 432 -3.80 24.03 12.49
N MET A 433 -3.49 24.09 13.79
CA MET A 433 -3.71 25.29 14.60
C MET A 433 -2.86 26.48 14.15
N ALA A 434 -1.57 26.25 13.89
CA ALA A 434 -0.66 27.28 13.38
C ALA A 434 -1.15 27.83 12.03
N GLU A 435 -1.76 26.98 11.21
CA GLU A 435 -2.28 27.41 9.92
C GLU A 435 -3.57 28.21 10.01
N LEU A 436 -4.50 27.81 10.87
CA LEU A 436 -5.70 28.62 11.16
C LEU A 436 -5.33 30.03 11.65
N MET A 437 -4.29 30.13 12.48
CA MET A 437 -3.78 31.41 12.97
C MET A 437 -3.19 32.25 11.82
N THR A 438 -2.40 31.63 10.95
CA THR A 438 -1.79 32.32 9.79
C THR A 438 -2.86 32.84 8.82
N ALA A 439 -3.94 32.09 8.63
CA ALA A 439 -5.07 32.46 7.78
C ALA A 439 -6.04 33.48 8.43
N ASN A 440 -5.81 33.93 9.67
CA ASN A 440 -6.76 34.74 10.46
C ASN A 440 -8.18 34.12 10.51
N ALA A 441 -8.27 32.79 10.46
CA ALA A 441 -9.52 32.07 10.28
C ALA A 441 -10.49 32.28 11.46
N PHE A 442 -9.96 32.32 12.68
CA PHE A 442 -10.73 32.58 13.91
C PHE A 442 -11.56 33.87 13.82
N THR A 443 -10.94 34.94 13.31
CA THR A 443 -11.60 36.24 13.15
C THR A 443 -12.48 36.30 11.92
N LYS A 444 -12.06 35.65 10.82
CA LYS A 444 -12.82 35.65 9.56
C LYS A 444 -14.17 34.93 9.71
N TYR A 445 -14.25 33.88 10.52
CA TYR A 445 -15.47 33.08 10.69
C TYR A 445 -16.11 33.19 12.07
N ASN A 446 -15.67 34.13 12.91
CA ASN A 446 -16.20 34.35 14.27
C ASN A 446 -16.30 33.05 15.08
N VAL A 447 -15.21 32.29 15.12
CA VAL A 447 -15.22 30.97 15.77
C VAL A 447 -15.26 31.12 17.28
N ASP A 448 -16.15 30.38 17.92
CA ASP A 448 -16.27 30.32 19.37
C ASP A 448 -15.09 29.56 20.00
N ILE A 449 -14.10 30.35 20.39
CA ILE A 449 -12.89 29.92 21.09
C ILE A 449 -13.13 29.56 22.56
N SER A 450 -14.30 29.86 23.14
CA SER A 450 -14.56 29.61 24.57
C SER A 450 -14.51 28.11 24.89
N SER A 451 -14.90 27.27 23.92
CA SER A 451 -14.82 25.82 23.99
C SER A 451 -13.40 25.29 24.22
N VAL A 452 -12.35 25.96 23.72
CA VAL A 452 -10.94 25.56 23.95
C VAL A 452 -10.54 25.72 25.42
N PHE A 453 -11.11 26.73 26.09
CA PHE A 453 -10.87 26.98 27.52
C PHE A 453 -11.87 26.28 28.44
N SER A 454 -12.86 25.57 27.87
CA SER A 454 -13.84 24.78 28.62
C SER A 454 -13.25 23.47 29.18
N GLY A 455 -13.94 22.89 30.16
CA GLY A 455 -13.52 21.67 30.85
C GLY A 455 -12.48 21.92 31.94
N ASP A 456 -11.77 20.87 32.35
CA ASP A 456 -10.75 21.00 33.38
C ASP A 456 -9.56 21.84 32.87
N LEU A 457 -9.23 22.93 33.57
CA LEU A 457 -8.06 23.76 33.27
C LEU A 457 -6.74 23.00 33.42
N LEU A 458 -6.76 21.89 34.17
CA LEU A 458 -5.63 20.99 34.39
C LEU A 458 -5.50 19.91 33.29
N ASP A 459 -6.40 19.90 32.32
CA ASP A 459 -6.32 18.99 31.19
C ASP A 459 -5.04 19.25 30.37
N ASP A 460 -4.03 18.40 30.61
CA ASP A 460 -2.75 18.43 29.91
C ASP A 460 -2.93 18.22 28.40
N GLU A 461 -4.01 17.56 27.97
CA GLU A 461 -4.38 17.39 26.56
C GLU A 461 -4.86 18.68 25.91
N LYS A 462 -5.17 19.73 26.67
CA LYS A 462 -5.62 21.03 26.14
C LYS A 462 -4.61 22.15 26.38
N LEU A 463 -3.58 21.91 27.18
CA LEU A 463 -2.66 22.96 27.63
C LEU A 463 -1.95 23.67 26.47
N ALA A 464 -1.36 22.94 25.53
CA ALA A 464 -0.62 23.57 24.42
C ALA A 464 -1.54 24.37 23.47
N ALA A 465 -2.78 23.91 23.22
CA ALA A 465 -3.76 24.63 22.40
C ALA A 465 -4.24 25.88 23.12
N ARG A 466 -4.52 25.79 24.43
CA ARG A 466 -4.87 26.96 25.26
C ARG A 466 -3.78 28.02 25.24
N VAL A 467 -2.50 27.61 25.30
CA VAL A 467 -1.34 28.52 25.21
C VAL A 467 -1.28 29.20 23.83
N LEU A 468 -1.46 28.45 22.73
CA LEU A 468 -1.45 29.02 21.38
C LEU A 468 -2.66 29.92 21.10
N VAL A 469 -3.86 29.50 21.49
CA VAL A 469 -5.08 30.32 21.37
C VAL A 469 -4.94 31.60 22.19
N LEU A 470 -4.40 31.50 23.41
CA LEU A 470 -4.13 32.69 24.22
C LEU A 470 -3.15 33.63 23.50
N LEU A 471 -2.06 33.11 22.95
CA LEU A 471 -1.09 33.90 22.20
C LEU A 471 -1.75 34.60 21.01
N TYR A 472 -2.56 33.87 20.23
CA TYR A 472 -3.35 34.44 19.13
C TYR A 472 -4.26 35.56 19.60
N LEU A 473 -5.04 35.36 20.66
CA LEU A 473 -6.00 36.33 21.16
C LEU A 473 -5.33 37.61 21.65
N LEU A 474 -4.19 37.49 22.31
CA LEU A 474 -3.43 38.64 22.77
C LEU A 474 -2.83 39.42 21.60
N CYS A 475 -2.27 38.73 20.60
CA CYS A 475 -1.83 39.37 19.36
C CYS A 475 -2.98 40.08 18.62
N TYR A 476 -4.15 39.43 18.54
CA TYR A 476 -5.34 40.00 17.93
C TYR A 476 -5.82 41.25 18.68
N LYS A 477 -5.96 41.17 20.01
CA LYS A 477 -6.35 42.29 20.85
C LYS A 477 -5.41 43.48 20.68
N ARG A 478 -4.08 43.25 20.73
CA ARG A 478 -3.09 44.30 20.49
C ARG A 478 -3.28 44.96 19.13
N LYS A 479 -3.56 44.18 18.08
CA LYS A 479 -3.81 44.70 16.74
C LYS A 479 -5.09 45.54 16.67
N VAL A 480 -6.19 45.05 17.25
CA VAL A 480 -7.49 45.76 17.30
C VAL A 480 -7.38 47.04 18.10
N ASP A 481 -6.77 47.00 19.29
CA ASP A 481 -6.57 48.15 20.16
C ASP A 481 -5.69 49.22 19.45
N ALA A 482 -4.67 48.80 18.68
CA ALA A 482 -3.85 49.69 17.86
C ALA A 482 -4.62 50.30 16.69
N ALA A 483 -5.52 49.55 16.06
CA ALA A 483 -6.35 50.01 14.95
C ALA A 483 -7.56 50.87 15.40
N LYS A 484 -7.88 50.86 16.71
CA LYS A 484 -9.10 51.49 17.29
C LYS A 484 -10.40 50.98 16.66
N GLU A 485 -10.41 49.72 16.23
CA GLU A 485 -11.56 49.07 15.63
C GLU A 485 -12.38 48.31 16.68
N GLN A 486 -13.65 48.04 16.37
CA GLN A 486 -14.45 47.12 17.17
C GLN A 486 -14.09 45.68 16.79
N GLY A 487 -13.46 44.96 17.71
CA GLY A 487 -13.03 43.58 17.51
C GLY A 487 -14.19 42.58 17.46
N VAL A 488 -13.93 41.43 16.86
CA VAL A 488 -14.84 40.28 16.78
C VAL A 488 -15.13 39.69 18.17
N TYR A 489 -14.13 39.67 19.03
CA TYR A 489 -14.25 39.19 20.41
C TYR A 489 -14.54 40.34 21.38
N GLN A 490 -15.64 40.22 22.13
CA GLN A 490 -16.01 41.18 23.17
C GLN A 490 -15.03 41.16 24.36
N SER A 491 -14.97 42.26 25.11
CA SER A 491 -14.05 42.43 26.26
C SER A 491 -14.27 41.40 27.37
N ASP A 492 -15.49 40.89 27.53
CA ASP A 492 -15.87 39.87 28.51
C ASP A 492 -15.19 38.51 28.24
N VAL A 493 -14.96 38.16 26.98
CA VAL A 493 -14.24 36.94 26.58
C VAL A 493 -12.84 36.93 27.20
N TYR A 494 -12.11 38.05 27.12
CA TYR A 494 -10.76 38.17 27.68
C TYR A 494 -10.73 38.07 29.20
N MET A 495 -11.78 38.55 29.88
CA MET A 495 -11.89 38.47 31.34
C MET A 495 -12.13 37.04 31.84
N ARG A 496 -12.66 36.16 30.99
CA ARG A 496 -12.90 34.75 31.31
C ARG A 496 -11.68 33.85 31.03
N LEU A 497 -10.63 34.38 30.39
CA LEU A 497 -9.45 33.59 30.05
C LEU A 497 -8.60 33.29 31.31
N PRO A 498 -8.11 32.05 31.47
CA PRO A 498 -7.28 31.64 32.61
C PRO A 498 -5.81 32.10 32.46
N ILE A 499 -5.58 33.37 32.10
CA ILE A 499 -4.26 33.92 31.72
C ILE A 499 -3.22 33.68 32.81
N ARG A 500 -3.52 34.07 34.06
CA ARG A 500 -2.60 33.94 35.19
C ARG A 500 -2.22 32.48 35.45
N TYR A 501 -3.19 31.57 35.34
CA TYR A 501 -2.95 30.15 35.54
C TYR A 501 -2.04 29.59 34.46
N LEU A 502 -2.34 29.84 33.18
CA LEU A 502 -1.53 29.37 32.05
C LEU A 502 -0.10 29.88 32.13
N LEU A 503 0.10 31.16 32.45
CA LEU A 503 1.44 31.71 32.66
C LEU A 503 2.16 31.05 33.84
N SER A 504 1.45 30.77 34.94
CA SER A 504 2.04 30.08 36.11
C SER A 504 2.46 28.65 35.76
N VAL A 505 1.67 27.93 34.96
CA VAL A 505 2.04 26.60 34.45
C VAL A 505 3.28 26.68 33.55
N MET A 506 3.36 27.70 32.68
CA MET A 506 4.53 27.91 31.82
C MET A 506 5.81 28.23 32.61
N GLU A 507 5.72 28.96 33.74
CA GLU A 507 6.87 29.16 34.63
C GLU A 507 7.33 27.84 35.28
N VAL A 508 6.39 26.97 35.65
CA VAL A 508 6.71 25.65 36.24
C VAL A 508 7.25 24.66 35.19
N ARG A 509 6.79 24.77 33.94
CA ARG A 509 7.16 23.93 32.79
C ARG A 509 8.00 24.72 31.78
N TYR A 510 8.99 25.45 32.26
CA TYR A 510 9.80 26.40 31.47
C TYR A 510 10.32 25.80 30.15
N ASN A 511 10.91 24.60 30.21
CA ASN A 511 11.52 23.94 29.05
C ASN A 511 10.51 23.64 27.92
N ASP A 512 9.26 23.35 28.28
CA ASP A 512 8.22 22.96 27.32
C ASP A 512 7.74 24.17 26.50
N PHE A 513 7.82 25.38 27.07
CA PHE A 513 7.21 26.58 26.51
C PHE A 513 8.19 27.72 26.24
N VAL A 514 9.50 27.46 26.24
CA VAL A 514 10.55 28.49 26.23
C VAL A 514 10.35 29.55 25.13
N LYS A 515 9.93 29.12 23.94
CA LYS A 515 9.70 30.01 22.78
C LYS A 515 8.42 30.84 22.90
N ALA A 516 7.32 30.22 23.35
CA ALA A 516 6.04 30.91 23.50
C ALA A 516 6.02 31.87 24.70
N ARG A 517 6.76 31.52 25.77
CA ARG A 517 6.82 32.25 27.03
C ARG A 517 7.20 33.71 26.87
N CYS A 518 8.29 34.00 26.15
CA CYS A 518 8.77 35.37 26.00
C CYS A 518 7.70 36.27 25.36
N HIS A 519 7.02 35.77 24.32
CA HIS A 519 5.96 36.50 23.64
C HIS A 519 4.72 36.67 24.52
N LEU A 520 4.29 35.62 25.21
CA LEU A 520 3.12 35.67 26.07
C LEU A 520 3.30 36.61 27.27
N ILE A 521 4.45 36.55 27.96
CA ILE A 521 4.72 37.46 29.07
C ILE A 521 4.76 38.91 28.60
N HIS A 522 5.41 39.18 27.47
CA HIS A 522 5.47 40.53 26.91
C HIS A 522 4.06 41.07 26.59
N LEU A 523 3.24 40.30 25.87
CA LEU A 523 1.88 40.69 25.51
C LEU A 523 0.96 40.86 26.73
N VAL A 524 1.06 39.96 27.71
CA VAL A 524 0.26 40.08 28.94
C VAL A 524 0.70 41.28 29.78
N THR A 525 2.00 41.59 29.83
CA THR A 525 2.49 42.77 30.55
C THR A 525 1.93 44.06 29.95
N GLU A 526 1.83 44.13 28.62
CA GLU A 526 1.26 45.28 27.91
C GLU A 526 -0.27 45.37 28.07
N LEU A 527 -0.99 44.26 27.91
CA LEU A 527 -2.46 44.26 27.82
C LEU A 527 -3.16 44.05 29.18
N PHE A 528 -2.59 43.21 30.05
CA PHE A 528 -3.20 42.75 31.30
C PHE A 528 -2.16 42.59 32.42
N PRO A 529 -1.48 43.67 32.85
CA PRO A 529 -0.38 43.58 33.84
C PRO A 529 -0.83 42.95 35.17
N HIS A 530 -2.10 43.14 35.55
CA HIS A 530 -2.69 42.54 36.76
C HIS A 530 -2.88 41.01 36.66
N MET A 531 -2.76 40.41 35.48
CA MET A 531 -2.89 38.96 35.26
C MET A 531 -1.55 38.22 35.27
N LEU A 532 -0.44 38.90 35.56
CA LEU A 532 0.87 38.26 35.69
C LEU A 532 0.90 37.22 36.83
N PRO A 533 1.79 36.20 36.75
CA PRO A 533 1.93 35.19 37.80
C PRO A 533 2.24 35.81 39.16
N THR A 534 1.64 35.22 40.19
CA THR A 534 1.88 35.52 41.61
C THR A 534 2.58 34.33 42.26
N ILE A 535 3.18 34.53 43.43
CA ILE A 535 3.79 33.44 44.20
C ILE A 535 2.73 32.35 44.48
N ASP A 536 1.51 32.74 44.84
CA ASP A 536 0.42 31.81 45.11
C ASP A 536 0.00 31.03 43.86
N SER A 537 -0.16 31.71 42.72
CA SER A 537 -0.53 31.02 41.47
C SER A 537 0.54 30.06 40.97
N ILE A 538 1.82 30.39 41.15
CA ILE A 538 2.95 29.48 40.87
C ILE A 538 2.92 28.29 41.84
N THR A 539 2.62 28.52 43.12
CA THR A 539 2.52 27.47 44.14
C THR A 539 1.37 26.50 43.84
N ILE A 540 0.22 27.01 43.38
CA ILE A 540 -0.91 26.22 42.90
C ILE A 540 -0.50 25.38 41.67
N ALA A 541 0.23 25.97 40.71
CA ALA A 541 0.72 25.23 39.54
C ALA A 541 1.73 24.13 39.91
N LYS A 542 2.62 24.40 40.89
CA LYS A 542 3.63 23.43 41.37
C LYS A 542 3.00 22.27 42.15
N SER A 543 2.09 22.55 43.08
CA SER A 543 1.47 21.53 43.94
C SER A 543 0.67 20.49 43.15
N ARG A 544 0.07 20.91 42.04
CA ARG A 544 -0.75 20.05 41.19
C ARG A 544 0.05 19.17 40.21
N ARG A 545 1.32 19.49 39.92
CA ARG A 545 2.25 18.61 39.18
C ARG A 545 2.62 17.33 39.97
N ALA A 546 2.50 17.38 41.30
CA ALA A 546 2.85 16.28 42.20
C ALA A 546 1.67 15.35 42.54
N GLY A 547 0.49 15.53 41.93
CA GLY A 547 -0.70 14.70 42.21
C GLY A 547 -1.34 14.93 43.59
N ILE A 548 -0.97 15.98 44.31
CA ILE A 548 -1.53 16.29 45.62
C ILE A 548 -2.82 17.10 45.43
N ARG A 549 -3.98 16.50 45.72
CA ARG A 549 -5.24 17.24 45.88
C ARG A 549 -5.08 18.18 47.07
N LEU A 550 -5.15 19.50 46.83
CA LEU A 550 -5.27 20.49 47.89
C LEU A 550 -6.59 20.21 48.63
N LYS A 551 -6.53 20.05 49.96
CA LYS A 551 -7.72 20.08 50.81
C LYS A 551 -8.37 21.47 50.71
N ASP A 552 -9.69 21.50 50.63
CA ASP A 552 -10.56 22.67 50.39
C ASP A 552 -10.53 23.77 51.48
N ASP A 553 -9.46 23.91 52.28
CA ASP A 553 -9.46 24.79 53.46
C ASP A 553 -8.85 26.18 53.24
N VAL A 554 -8.64 26.62 51.99
CA VAL A 554 -8.20 28.01 51.72
C VAL A 554 -8.96 28.63 50.56
N MET A 555 -10.27 28.85 50.77
CA MET A 555 -10.99 29.98 50.19
C MET A 555 -11.77 30.69 51.30
N HIS A 556 -11.07 31.60 51.97
CA HIS A 556 -11.65 32.80 52.58
C HIS A 556 -10.78 34.00 52.23
#